data_AF-A0A970PAQ1-F1
#
_entry.id   AF-A0A970PAQ1-F1
#
_cell.length_a   1.000
_cell.length_b   1.000
_cell.length_c   1.000
_cell.angle_alpha   90.00
_cell.angle_beta   90.00
_cell.angle_gamma   90.00
#
_symmetry.space_group_name_H-M   'P 1'
#
loop_
_entity.id
_entity.type
_entity.pdbx_description
1 polymer ?
#
loop_
_entity_poly.entity_id
_entity_poly.type
_entity_poly.pdbx_seq_one_letter_code
_entity_poly.pdbx_strand_id
1 'polypeptide(L)'
;MMGALTRARTTGSTLARGGFTLTELLVVIGIAVLLLAMMIPTGQALREGNRALTCKAQLQQIGVALKAYTMDEAGGVPPYYIAQDEDPTDPETYPPSGPGLMQLYLGGYLPRVETLHCPRDVYASEAGSDAYYQSYSRYDEDAAANVPLNRYSYLSTRGITDDTDPLYRRQLQPAADVDGDPSTVPMPVVLPTWRPSDSAVVTWCSFHVDAIEMGGVGQYQVLFWDGSVRRVGENVMRDPAVGPDAAWKVSQSDATG
;
A
#
# COMPACT_ATOMS: atom_id res chain seq x y z
N MET A 1 -25.08 -17.83 -94.29
CA MET A 1 -24.59 -18.49 -93.07
C MET A 1 -24.92 -17.61 -91.87
N MET A 2 -25.86 -18.07 -91.05
CA MET A 2 -26.35 -17.42 -89.84
C MET A 2 -25.30 -17.52 -88.73
N GLY A 3 -24.87 -16.40 -88.17
CA GLY A 3 -24.12 -16.34 -86.91
C GLY A 3 -25.09 -15.97 -85.79
N ALA A 4 -25.40 -16.93 -84.93
CA ALA A 4 -26.34 -16.78 -83.82
C ALA A 4 -25.75 -15.93 -82.68
N LEU A 5 -26.61 -15.11 -82.09
CA LEU A 5 -26.37 -14.30 -80.90
C LEU A 5 -26.23 -15.19 -79.65
N THR A 6 -25.26 -14.90 -78.79
CA THR A 6 -25.31 -15.33 -77.37
C THR A 6 -24.95 -14.14 -76.49
N ARG A 7 -25.99 -13.48 -75.96
CA ARG A 7 -25.87 -12.40 -74.99
C ARG A 7 -25.83 -13.01 -73.59
N ALA A 8 -24.68 -12.96 -72.93
CA ALA A 8 -24.53 -13.36 -71.54
C ALA A 8 -25.39 -12.46 -70.64
N ARG A 9 -26.25 -13.06 -69.83
CA ARG A 9 -27.15 -12.38 -68.89
C ARG A 9 -26.44 -12.34 -67.53
N THR A 10 -25.86 -11.20 -67.16
CA THR A 10 -25.37 -10.95 -65.81
C THR A 10 -26.56 -10.85 -64.85
N THR A 11 -26.77 -11.90 -64.04
CA THR A 11 -27.69 -11.86 -62.91
C THR A 11 -27.04 -11.04 -61.79
N GLY A 12 -27.41 -9.77 -61.67
CA GLY A 12 -27.12 -8.99 -60.46
C GLY A 12 -27.97 -9.52 -59.31
N SER A 13 -27.34 -10.14 -58.32
CA SER A 13 -27.99 -10.42 -57.03
C SER A 13 -28.19 -9.09 -56.30
N THR A 14 -29.41 -8.56 -56.33
CA THR A 14 -29.82 -7.49 -55.42
C THR A 14 -29.84 -8.08 -54.02
N LEU A 15 -28.74 -7.93 -53.27
CA LEU A 15 -28.73 -8.15 -51.83
C LEU A 15 -29.76 -7.19 -51.24
N ALA A 16 -30.93 -7.73 -50.87
CA ALA A 16 -31.99 -6.97 -50.23
C ALA A 16 -31.43 -6.32 -48.97
N ARG A 17 -31.34 -5.00 -48.97
CA ARG A 17 -31.01 -4.23 -47.76
C ARG A 17 -32.24 -4.29 -46.85
N GLY A 18 -32.23 -5.17 -45.86
CA GLY A 18 -33.24 -5.21 -44.81
C GLY A 18 -33.24 -3.89 -44.04
N GLY A 19 -34.38 -3.18 -44.05
CA GLY A 19 -34.58 -2.02 -43.19
C GLY A 19 -34.84 -2.49 -41.77
N PHE A 20 -34.16 -1.88 -40.80
CA PHE A 20 -34.35 -2.16 -39.38
C PHE A 20 -35.74 -1.69 -38.95
N THR A 21 -36.53 -2.56 -38.30
CA THR A 21 -37.84 -2.17 -37.78
C THR A 21 -37.68 -1.34 -36.50
N LEU A 22 -38.62 -0.42 -36.24
CA LEU A 22 -38.64 0.37 -35.02
C LEU A 22 -38.67 -0.52 -33.76
N THR A 23 -39.35 -1.66 -33.87
CA THR A 23 -39.43 -2.69 -32.83
C THR A 23 -38.10 -3.39 -32.57
N GLU A 24 -37.32 -3.71 -33.59
CA GLU A 24 -35.98 -4.29 -33.40
C GLU A 24 -35.05 -3.32 -32.69
N LEU A 25 -35.09 -2.03 -33.05
CA LEU A 25 -34.30 -1.01 -32.37
C LEU A 25 -34.71 -0.89 -30.89
N LEU A 26 -36.01 -0.91 -30.63
CA LEU A 26 -36.56 -0.79 -29.28
C LEU A 26 -36.16 -1.97 -28.38
N VAL A 27 -36.17 -3.19 -28.91
CA VAL A 27 -35.73 -4.39 -28.17
C VAL A 27 -34.23 -4.32 -27.86
N VAL A 28 -33.41 -3.89 -28.82
CA VAL A 28 -31.95 -3.81 -28.64
C VAL A 28 -31.59 -2.79 -27.55
N ILE A 29 -32.19 -1.59 -27.59
CA ILE A 29 -31.94 -0.61 -26.52
C ILE A 29 -32.50 -1.08 -25.17
N GLY A 30 -33.62 -1.81 -25.16
CA GLY A 30 -34.20 -2.39 -23.95
C GLY A 30 -33.27 -3.41 -23.29
N ILE A 31 -32.69 -4.31 -24.08
CA ILE A 31 -31.70 -5.28 -23.60
C ILE A 31 -30.42 -4.56 -23.15
N ALA A 32 -29.95 -3.54 -23.88
CA ALA A 32 -28.75 -2.79 -23.52
C ALA A 32 -28.90 -2.08 -22.16
N VAL A 33 -30.06 -1.44 -21.90
CA VAL A 33 -30.35 -0.80 -20.60
C VAL A 33 -30.40 -1.81 -19.47
N LEU A 34 -31.01 -2.98 -19.68
CA LEU A 34 -31.06 -4.06 -18.69
C LEU A 34 -29.64 -4.55 -18.33
N LEU A 35 -28.78 -4.77 -19.35
CA LEU A 35 -27.40 -5.22 -19.15
C LEU A 35 -26.57 -4.18 -18.41
N LEU A 36 -26.66 -2.90 -18.80
CA LEU A 36 -25.94 -1.81 -18.13
C LEU A 36 -26.38 -1.64 -16.67
N ALA A 37 -27.68 -1.77 -16.38
CA ALA A 37 -28.20 -1.70 -15.02
C ALA A 37 -27.59 -2.77 -14.10
N MET A 38 -27.31 -3.97 -14.62
CA MET A 38 -26.66 -5.04 -13.85
C MET A 38 -25.13 -4.86 -13.73
N MET A 39 -24.50 -4.13 -14.65
CA MET A 39 -23.03 -3.94 -14.71
C MET A 39 -22.50 -2.80 -13.84
N ILE A 40 -23.33 -1.80 -13.51
CA ILE A 40 -22.91 -0.64 -12.70
C ILE A 40 -22.54 -1.01 -11.25
N PRO A 41 -23.37 -1.74 -10.47
CA PRO A 41 -23.08 -1.99 -9.05
C PRO A 41 -21.85 -2.88 -8.83
N THR A 42 -21.60 -3.81 -9.75
CA THR A 42 -20.41 -4.68 -9.73
C THR A 42 -19.11 -3.92 -10.02
N GLY A 43 -19.19 -2.80 -10.75
CA GLY A 43 -18.03 -1.99 -11.09
C GLY A 43 -17.34 -1.35 -9.90
N GLN A 44 -18.04 -1.01 -8.82
CA GLN A 44 -17.42 -0.37 -7.65
C GLN A 44 -16.59 -1.35 -6.82
N ALA A 45 -17.14 -2.53 -6.53
CA ALA A 45 -16.41 -3.61 -5.85
C ALA A 45 -15.18 -4.06 -6.66
N LEU A 46 -15.31 -4.13 -7.99
CA LEU A 46 -14.19 -4.44 -8.90
C LEU A 46 -13.08 -3.38 -8.82
N ARG A 47 -13.44 -2.10 -8.83
CA ARG A 47 -12.47 -1.00 -8.73
C ARG A 47 -11.72 -1.04 -7.40
N GLU A 48 -12.43 -1.28 -6.31
CA GLU A 48 -11.81 -1.38 -5.00
C GLU A 48 -10.89 -2.61 -4.89
N GLY A 49 -11.29 -3.75 -5.44
CA GLY A 49 -10.42 -4.91 -5.59
C GLY A 49 -9.14 -4.59 -6.37
N ASN A 50 -9.24 -3.86 -7.48
CA ASN A 50 -8.07 -3.44 -8.26
C ASN A 50 -7.17 -2.46 -7.51
N ARG A 51 -7.74 -1.52 -6.74
CA ARG A 51 -6.96 -0.61 -5.88
C ARG A 51 -6.21 -1.40 -4.81
N ALA A 52 -6.86 -2.35 -4.15
CA ALA A 52 -6.25 -3.21 -3.15
C ALA A 52 -5.12 -4.08 -3.74
N LEU A 53 -5.30 -4.63 -4.95
CA LEU A 53 -4.25 -5.36 -5.67
C LEU A 53 -3.06 -4.47 -6.03
N THR A 54 -3.34 -3.24 -6.46
CA THR A 54 -2.30 -2.25 -6.78
C THR A 54 -1.50 -1.88 -5.54
N CYS A 55 -2.18 -1.60 -4.42
CA CYS A 55 -1.56 -1.34 -3.13
C CYS A 55 -0.64 -2.51 -2.70
N LYS A 56 -1.10 -3.75 -2.86
CA LYS A 56 -0.28 -4.94 -2.56
C LYS A 56 1.00 -4.97 -3.40
N ALA A 57 0.87 -4.72 -4.71
CA ALA A 57 2.01 -4.71 -5.63
C ALA A 57 3.00 -3.56 -5.31
N GLN A 58 2.50 -2.40 -4.90
CA GLN A 58 3.32 -1.27 -4.46
C GLN A 58 4.11 -1.60 -3.19
N LEU A 59 3.46 -2.18 -2.18
CA LEU A 59 4.14 -2.67 -0.97
C LEU A 59 5.23 -3.70 -1.29
N GLN A 60 4.98 -4.63 -2.22
CA GLN A 60 6.00 -5.58 -2.67
C GLN A 60 7.19 -4.88 -3.36
N GLN A 61 6.93 -3.87 -4.19
CA GLN A 61 8.00 -3.06 -4.81
C GLN A 61 8.83 -2.31 -3.77
N ILE A 62 8.19 -1.76 -2.74
CA ILE A 62 8.88 -1.13 -1.60
C ILE A 62 9.79 -2.15 -0.90
N GLY A 63 9.31 -3.37 -0.63
CA GLY A 63 10.11 -4.42 -0.02
C GLY A 63 11.36 -4.79 -0.84
N VAL A 64 11.23 -4.92 -2.16
CA VAL A 64 12.36 -5.17 -3.07
C VAL A 64 13.34 -4.00 -3.07
N ALA A 65 12.84 -2.76 -3.18
CA ALA A 65 13.67 -1.56 -3.16
C ALA A 65 14.44 -1.41 -1.84
N LEU A 66 13.80 -1.73 -0.72
CA LEU A 66 14.41 -1.69 0.60
C LEU A 66 15.55 -2.71 0.73
N LYS A 67 15.39 -3.92 0.19
CA LYS A 67 16.47 -4.92 0.15
C LYS A 67 17.65 -4.42 -0.68
N ALA A 68 17.40 -3.85 -1.86
CA ALA A 68 18.46 -3.28 -2.69
C ALA A 68 19.19 -2.13 -1.97
N TYR A 69 18.44 -1.18 -1.40
CA TYR A 69 18.98 -0.08 -0.60
C TYR A 69 19.89 -0.58 0.53
N THR A 70 19.42 -1.56 1.30
CA THR A 70 20.18 -2.08 2.44
C THR A 70 21.45 -2.85 2.04
N MET A 71 21.49 -3.41 0.83
CA MET A 71 22.70 -4.03 0.29
C MET A 71 23.77 -2.99 -0.07
N ASP A 72 23.34 -1.86 -0.62
CA ASP A 72 24.25 -0.80 -1.08
C ASP A 72 24.71 0.11 0.08
N GLU A 73 23.81 0.43 1.02
CA GLU A 73 24.05 1.36 2.13
C GLU A 73 24.56 0.66 3.40
N ALA A 74 25.42 -0.35 3.23
CA ALA A 74 26.07 -1.08 4.32
C ALA A 74 25.08 -1.54 5.42
N GLY A 75 23.93 -2.10 5.06
CA GLY A 75 22.90 -2.57 6.02
C GLY A 75 21.96 -1.47 6.55
N GLY A 76 22.11 -0.23 6.08
CA GLY A 76 21.24 0.89 6.40
C GLY A 76 19.80 0.69 5.92
N VAL A 77 18.78 1.02 6.72
CA VAL A 77 17.42 1.30 6.19
C VAL A 77 17.25 2.81 6.01
N PRO A 78 16.34 3.27 5.14
CA PRO A 78 16.05 4.68 4.99
C PRO A 78 15.73 5.37 6.33
N PRO A 79 16.45 6.43 6.70
CA PRO A 79 16.23 7.06 7.98
C PRO A 79 14.91 7.84 8.00
N TYR A 80 14.11 7.59 9.02
CA TYR A 80 12.95 8.39 9.39
C TYR A 80 12.96 8.49 10.92
N TYR A 81 13.19 9.70 11.42
CA TYR A 81 13.53 9.95 12.82
C TYR A 81 12.56 10.93 13.44
N ILE A 82 12.57 11.01 14.76
CA ILE A 82 11.78 11.99 15.52
C ILE A 82 12.71 13.16 15.79
N ALA A 83 12.25 14.40 15.68
CA ALA A 83 13.14 15.53 15.91
C ALA A 83 13.63 15.53 17.37
N GLN A 84 14.88 15.95 17.57
CA GLN A 84 15.63 15.77 18.82
C GLN A 84 15.11 16.63 19.99
N ASP A 85 14.42 17.74 19.70
CA ASP A 85 14.01 18.75 20.69
C ASP A 85 12.50 18.72 21.01
N GLU A 86 11.80 17.66 20.60
CA GLU A 86 10.33 17.66 20.51
C GLU A 86 9.70 16.60 21.41
N ASP A 87 8.57 16.92 22.06
CA ASP A 87 7.86 16.02 22.97
C ASP A 87 7.27 14.84 22.19
N PRO A 88 7.79 13.60 22.37
CA PRO A 88 7.35 12.43 21.61
C PRO A 88 5.95 11.94 22.01
N THR A 89 5.33 12.56 23.01
CA THR A 89 3.98 12.22 23.48
C THR A 89 2.86 12.96 22.72
N ASP A 90 3.19 13.96 21.90
CA ASP A 90 2.24 14.70 21.06
C ASP A 90 2.60 14.59 19.55
N PRO A 91 2.08 13.59 18.84
CA PRO A 91 2.38 13.34 17.43
C PRO A 91 1.73 14.35 16.48
N GLU A 92 0.73 15.11 16.94
CA GLU A 92 0.06 16.14 16.13
C GLU A 92 0.90 17.41 16.07
N THR A 93 1.64 17.70 17.14
CA THR A 93 2.52 18.87 17.20
C THR A 93 3.86 18.61 16.51
N TYR A 94 4.35 17.36 16.49
CA TYR A 94 5.73 17.03 16.06
C TYR A 94 5.85 15.71 15.29
N PRO A 95 5.59 15.70 13.96
CA PRO A 95 5.71 14.49 13.16
C PRO A 95 7.19 14.09 12.96
N PRO A 96 7.49 12.79 12.79
CA PRO A 96 8.79 12.31 12.36
C PRO A 96 9.28 13.06 11.13
N SER A 97 10.56 13.38 11.13
CA SER A 97 11.28 14.09 10.08
C SER A 97 12.28 13.18 9.38
N GLY A 98 12.72 13.61 8.20
CA GLY A 98 13.62 12.86 7.32
C GLY A 98 12.93 12.28 6.09
N PRO A 99 13.69 11.64 5.18
CA PRO A 99 13.15 11.18 3.91
C PRO A 99 12.33 9.89 4.04
N GLY A 100 12.61 9.03 5.03
CA GLY A 100 11.95 7.73 5.19
C GLY A 100 11.87 6.94 3.88
N LEU A 101 10.72 6.35 3.56
CA LEU A 101 10.55 5.58 2.32
C LEU A 101 10.78 6.40 1.03
N MET A 102 10.67 7.74 1.06
CA MET A 102 10.99 8.61 -0.09
C MET A 102 12.45 8.43 -0.54
N GLN A 103 13.35 8.09 0.39
CA GLN A 103 14.75 7.84 0.06
C GLN A 103 14.91 6.72 -0.98
N LEU A 104 14.00 5.75 -1.02
CA LEU A 104 14.05 4.68 -2.02
C LEU A 104 13.84 5.22 -3.44
N TYR A 105 13.03 6.25 -3.61
CA TYR A 105 12.88 6.95 -4.88
C TYR A 105 14.07 7.87 -5.16
N LEU A 106 14.47 8.70 -4.19
CA LEU A 106 15.59 9.65 -4.34
C LEU A 106 16.91 8.93 -4.65
N GLY A 107 17.13 7.75 -4.07
CA GLY A 107 18.27 6.88 -4.33
C GLY A 107 18.17 6.03 -5.60
N GLY A 108 17.06 6.11 -6.35
CA GLY A 108 16.87 5.39 -7.61
C GLY A 108 16.48 3.92 -7.49
N TYR A 109 16.16 3.43 -6.30
CA TYR A 109 15.71 2.06 -6.04
C TYR A 109 14.24 1.84 -6.43
N LEU A 110 13.43 2.90 -6.36
CA LEU A 110 12.08 2.93 -6.89
C LEU A 110 12.06 3.70 -8.22
N PRO A 111 11.50 3.12 -9.30
CA PRO A 111 11.45 3.80 -10.60
C PRO A 111 10.41 4.93 -10.66
N ARG A 112 9.47 4.95 -9.71
CA ARG A 112 8.32 5.87 -9.66
C ARG A 112 8.01 6.22 -8.22
N VAL A 113 7.84 7.51 -7.94
CA VAL A 113 7.48 8.01 -6.61
C VAL A 113 6.04 7.65 -6.24
N GLU A 114 5.16 7.46 -7.24
CA GLU A 114 3.78 7.01 -7.06
C GLU A 114 3.67 5.61 -6.46
N THR A 115 4.76 4.83 -6.44
CA THR A 115 4.81 3.56 -5.70
C THR A 115 4.63 3.78 -4.19
N LEU A 116 4.87 4.99 -3.67
CA LEU A 116 4.67 5.33 -2.25
C LEU A 116 3.26 5.83 -1.92
N HIS A 117 2.37 5.93 -2.93
CA HIS A 117 1.00 6.38 -2.75
C HIS A 117 0.00 5.21 -2.83
N CYS A 118 -0.90 5.10 -1.85
CA CYS A 118 -1.98 4.14 -1.88
C CYS A 118 -3.14 4.66 -2.74
N PRO A 119 -3.66 3.91 -3.75
CA PRO A 119 -4.75 4.37 -4.62
C PRO A 119 -6.10 4.65 -3.94
N ARG A 120 -6.23 4.30 -2.65
CA ARG A 120 -7.39 4.60 -1.81
C ARG A 120 -7.16 5.77 -0.86
N ASP A 121 -5.93 6.24 -0.73
CA ASP A 121 -5.63 7.44 0.05
C ASP A 121 -6.22 8.66 -0.65
N VAL A 122 -7.37 9.10 -0.12
CA VAL A 122 -8.09 10.31 -0.57
C VAL A 122 -7.75 11.53 0.28
N TYR A 123 -6.93 11.37 1.32
CA TYR A 123 -6.65 12.38 2.33
C TYR A 123 -5.37 13.16 2.06
N ALA A 124 -4.51 12.67 1.18
CA ALA A 124 -3.38 13.44 0.74
C ALA A 124 -3.82 14.56 -0.22
N SER A 125 -3.43 15.80 0.13
CA SER A 125 -3.56 16.98 -0.72
C SER A 125 -3.00 16.70 -2.11
N GLU A 126 -3.58 17.37 -3.12
CA GLU A 126 -3.21 17.39 -4.55
C GLU A 126 -1.98 16.56 -4.97
N ALA A 127 -2.17 15.71 -5.99
CA ALA A 127 -1.08 14.91 -6.55
C ALA A 127 0.19 15.76 -6.77
N GLY A 128 1.30 15.34 -6.14
CA GLY A 128 2.56 16.09 -6.12
C GLY A 128 2.90 16.76 -4.79
N SER A 129 2.00 16.76 -3.81
CA SER A 129 2.33 17.18 -2.44
C SER A 129 3.18 16.13 -1.71
N ASP A 130 3.95 16.53 -0.71
CA ASP A 130 4.73 15.57 0.10
C ASP A 130 3.83 14.55 0.80
N ALA A 131 2.68 14.99 1.31
CA ALA A 131 1.68 14.12 1.94
C ALA A 131 1.15 13.03 0.98
N TYR A 132 1.09 13.32 -0.32
CA TYR A 132 0.65 12.37 -1.36
C TYR A 132 1.51 11.11 -1.43
N TYR A 133 2.80 11.23 -1.14
CA TYR A 133 3.75 10.13 -1.21
C TYR A 133 4.06 9.51 0.15
N GLN A 134 3.24 9.79 1.17
CA GLN A 134 3.44 9.28 2.53
C GLN A 134 2.42 8.23 2.94
N SER A 135 1.62 7.68 2.01
CA SER A 135 0.56 6.71 2.35
C SER A 135 1.06 5.50 3.16
N TYR A 136 2.33 5.11 3.02
CA TYR A 136 2.95 4.00 3.76
C TYR A 136 3.93 4.45 4.87
N SER A 137 3.96 5.74 5.21
CA SER A 137 4.79 6.28 6.30
C SER A 137 4.04 7.24 7.21
N ARG A 138 2.74 7.43 6.97
CA ARG A 138 1.87 8.34 7.72
C ARG A 138 1.53 7.78 9.10
N TYR A 139 1.15 8.71 9.98
CA TYR A 139 0.49 8.43 11.25
C TYR A 139 -0.89 7.81 11.03
N ASP A 140 -1.16 6.69 11.69
CA ASP A 140 -2.44 5.98 11.69
C ASP A 140 -3.15 6.21 13.04
N GLU A 141 -4.08 7.16 13.07
CA GLU A 141 -4.84 7.53 14.28
C GLU A 141 -5.58 6.35 14.91
N ASP A 142 -5.98 5.38 14.09
CA ASP A 142 -6.79 4.23 14.51
C ASP A 142 -5.95 3.03 14.98
N ALA A 143 -4.62 3.04 14.76
CA ALA A 143 -3.76 1.96 15.24
C ALA A 143 -3.65 1.99 16.77
N ALA A 144 -3.78 0.82 17.42
CA ALA A 144 -3.67 0.75 18.87
C ALA A 144 -2.20 0.84 19.30
N ALA A 145 -1.87 1.87 20.07
CA ALA A 145 -0.61 1.96 20.78
C ALA A 145 -0.71 2.94 21.96
N ASN A 146 -0.04 2.59 23.06
CA ASN A 146 0.15 3.48 24.22
C ASN A 146 1.33 4.45 24.02
N VAL A 147 2.13 4.27 22.96
CA VAL A 147 3.17 5.22 22.53
C VAL A 147 2.77 5.78 21.17
N PRO A 148 2.62 7.10 21.01
CA PRO A 148 2.18 7.73 19.76
C PRO A 148 3.04 7.42 18.55
N LEU A 149 4.37 7.39 18.74
CA LEU A 149 5.34 7.01 17.71
C LEU A 149 5.02 5.66 17.08
N ASN A 150 4.33 4.78 17.83
CA ASN A 150 4.06 3.44 17.36
C ASN A 150 2.98 3.36 16.28
N ARG A 151 2.29 4.47 16.04
CA ARG A 151 1.22 4.60 15.05
C ARG A 151 1.73 5.05 13.67
N TYR A 152 3.01 5.41 13.53
CA TYR A 152 3.58 5.65 12.22
C TYR A 152 3.79 4.35 11.48
N SER A 153 3.22 4.27 10.26
CA SER A 153 3.27 3.07 9.43
C SER A 153 4.70 2.66 9.08
N TYR A 154 5.62 3.62 8.96
CA TYR A 154 7.04 3.36 8.76
C TYR A 154 7.89 4.20 9.72
N LEU A 155 8.85 3.57 10.40
CA LEU A 155 9.91 4.19 11.17
C LEU A 155 11.13 3.26 11.17
N SER A 156 12.33 3.83 11.02
CA SER A 156 13.58 3.05 11.06
C SER A 156 13.90 2.56 12.48
N THR A 157 13.71 3.41 13.48
CA THR A 157 13.75 3.07 14.90
C THR A 157 12.38 3.30 15.50
N ARG A 158 11.98 2.39 16.37
CA ARG A 158 10.73 2.47 17.12
C ARG A 158 11.08 2.87 18.55
N GLY A 159 10.17 3.42 19.34
CA GLY A 159 10.44 4.00 20.67
C GLY A 159 11.00 3.06 21.76
N ILE A 160 11.53 1.90 21.37
CA ILE A 160 12.25 0.94 22.20
C ILE A 160 13.74 1.29 22.09
N THR A 161 14.39 1.53 23.23
CA THR A 161 15.77 2.03 23.28
C THR A 161 16.73 1.06 23.98
N ASP A 162 16.18 0.03 24.63
CA ASP A 162 16.90 -0.99 25.39
C ASP A 162 17.08 -2.27 24.53
N ASP A 163 18.31 -2.78 24.42
CA ASP A 163 18.65 -3.99 23.66
C ASP A 163 18.16 -5.30 24.32
N THR A 164 17.81 -5.22 25.61
CA THR A 164 17.21 -6.30 26.39
C THR A 164 15.69 -6.35 26.24
N ASP A 165 15.07 -5.32 25.66
CA ASP A 165 13.63 -5.30 25.43
C ASP A 165 13.23 -6.48 24.52
N PRO A 166 12.18 -7.26 24.88
CA PRO A 166 11.72 -8.40 24.08
C PRO A 166 11.42 -8.08 22.61
N LEU A 167 11.21 -6.81 22.25
CA LEU A 167 10.81 -6.33 20.94
C LEU A 167 11.89 -5.54 20.23
N TYR A 168 13.06 -5.33 20.85
CA TYR A 168 14.21 -4.66 20.23
C TYR A 168 14.55 -5.23 18.84
N ARG A 169 14.45 -6.55 18.66
CA ARG A 169 14.71 -7.23 17.38
C ARG A 169 13.67 -6.97 16.28
N ARG A 170 12.54 -6.34 16.60
CA ARG A 170 11.47 -5.98 15.66
C ARG A 170 11.58 -4.55 15.13
N GLN A 171 12.58 -3.79 15.60
CA GLN A 171 12.97 -2.55 14.95
C GLN A 171 13.54 -2.86 13.56
N LEU A 172 13.51 -1.88 12.65
CA LEU A 172 14.21 -1.98 11.36
C LEU A 172 15.68 -1.58 11.47
N GLN A 173 16.06 -0.91 12.56
CA GLN A 173 17.42 -0.63 12.97
C GLN A 173 17.47 -0.43 14.49
N PRO A 174 18.60 -0.73 15.14
CA PRO A 174 18.83 -0.35 16.52
C PRO A 174 18.82 1.16 16.72
N ALA A 175 18.16 1.57 17.80
CA ALA A 175 18.36 2.87 18.41
C ALA A 175 19.78 2.96 19.00
N ALA A 176 20.45 4.10 18.80
CA ALA A 176 21.63 4.45 19.61
C ALA A 176 21.52 5.88 20.11
N ASP A 177 22.07 6.06 21.32
CA ASP A 177 22.37 7.37 21.88
C ASP A 177 23.52 7.98 21.08
N VAL A 178 23.23 9.06 20.36
CA VAL A 178 24.19 9.72 19.47
C VAL A 178 25.06 10.71 20.25
N ASP A 179 24.54 11.26 21.35
CA ASP A 179 25.08 12.45 22.00
C ASP A 179 25.47 12.23 23.48
N GLY A 180 25.19 11.03 24.03
CA GLY A 180 25.50 10.67 25.42
C GLY A 180 24.51 11.23 26.45
N ASP A 181 23.42 11.85 25.99
CA ASP A 181 22.40 12.47 26.82
C ASP A 181 21.18 11.56 26.92
N PRO A 182 20.87 11.00 28.11
CA PRO A 182 19.76 10.08 28.31
C PRO A 182 18.37 10.73 28.13
N SER A 183 18.30 12.04 27.91
CA SER A 183 17.06 12.76 27.56
C SER A 183 16.85 12.94 26.05
N THR A 184 17.85 12.63 25.22
CA THR A 184 17.72 12.71 23.75
C THR A 184 17.00 11.49 23.18
N VAL A 185 16.19 11.72 22.15
CA VAL A 185 15.54 10.62 21.41
C VAL A 185 16.62 9.90 20.59
N PRO A 186 16.85 8.59 20.81
CA PRO A 186 17.90 7.89 20.09
C PRO A 186 17.58 7.75 18.61
N MET A 187 18.62 7.87 17.78
CA MET A 187 18.51 7.86 16.33
C MET A 187 18.88 6.49 15.75
N PRO A 188 18.36 6.14 14.57
CA PRO A 188 18.82 4.97 13.84
C PRO A 188 20.31 5.09 13.54
N VAL A 189 21.09 4.10 13.97
CA VAL A 189 22.49 3.98 13.59
C VAL A 189 22.66 2.98 12.46
N VAL A 190 23.51 3.32 11.50
CA VAL A 190 23.94 2.37 10.47
C VAL A 190 24.82 1.33 11.16
N LEU A 191 24.26 0.13 11.34
CA LEU A 191 24.96 -1.02 11.90
C LEU A 191 25.13 -2.09 10.83
N PRO A 192 26.32 -2.17 10.18
CA PRO A 192 26.51 -3.01 9.00
C PRO A 192 26.32 -4.50 9.21
N THR A 193 26.43 -4.96 10.46
CA THR A 193 26.30 -6.36 10.85
C THR A 193 24.92 -6.72 11.37
N TRP A 194 24.08 -5.75 11.71
CA TRP A 194 22.77 -6.01 12.28
C TRP A 194 21.73 -6.25 11.18
N ARG A 195 20.82 -7.18 11.40
CA ARG A 195 19.73 -7.51 10.46
C ARG A 195 18.43 -7.71 11.25
N PRO A 196 17.29 -7.17 10.80
CA PRO A 196 16.01 -7.45 11.44
C PRO A 196 15.58 -8.89 11.14
N SER A 197 14.67 -9.43 11.96
CA SER A 197 14.08 -10.74 11.69
C SER A 197 13.21 -10.71 10.42
N ASP A 198 13.08 -11.84 9.73
CA ASP A 198 12.19 -11.97 8.56
C ASP A 198 10.72 -11.64 8.87
N SER A 199 10.34 -11.82 10.14
CA SER A 199 9.02 -11.47 10.68
C SER A 199 8.86 -10.01 11.07
N ALA A 200 9.89 -9.16 10.93
CA ALA A 200 9.79 -7.75 11.27
C ALA A 200 8.83 -7.04 10.31
N VAL A 201 7.88 -6.29 10.86
CA VAL A 201 6.97 -5.44 10.09
C VAL A 201 7.74 -4.21 9.61
N VAL A 202 7.80 -4.02 8.29
CA VAL A 202 8.38 -2.85 7.65
C VAL A 202 7.40 -1.68 7.68
N THR A 203 6.23 -1.90 7.10
CA THR A 203 5.14 -0.92 7.04
C THR A 203 3.80 -1.61 6.75
N TRP A 204 2.71 -0.86 6.83
CA TRP A 204 1.36 -1.31 6.49
C TRP A 204 0.56 -0.23 5.76
N CYS A 205 -0.54 -0.65 5.15
CA CYS A 205 -1.54 0.24 4.57
C CYS A 205 -2.80 0.29 5.45
N SER A 206 -3.17 1.48 5.92
CA SER A 206 -4.38 1.73 6.71
C SER A 206 -5.63 1.99 5.86
N PHE A 207 -5.48 2.50 4.64
CA PHE A 207 -6.62 2.95 3.82
C PHE A 207 -7.55 1.85 3.33
N HIS A 208 -7.09 0.58 3.29
CA HIS A 208 -7.89 -0.53 2.78
C HIS A 208 -8.65 -1.32 3.84
N VAL A 209 -8.51 -0.97 5.12
CA VAL A 209 -9.03 -1.76 6.25
C VAL A 209 -10.52 -2.09 6.09
N ASP A 210 -11.35 -1.11 5.71
CA ASP A 210 -12.81 -1.32 5.58
C ASP A 210 -13.26 -1.99 4.28
N ALA A 211 -12.41 -2.12 3.26
CA ALA A 211 -12.83 -2.86 2.04
C ALA A 211 -12.30 -4.28 1.99
N ILE A 212 -11.31 -4.60 2.81
CA ILE A 212 -10.77 -5.94 2.89
C ILE A 212 -11.31 -6.54 4.18
N GLU A 213 -12.54 -7.05 4.14
CA GLU A 213 -13.13 -7.71 5.30
C GLU A 213 -12.98 -9.23 5.19
N MET A 214 -12.66 -9.88 6.32
CA MET A 214 -12.71 -11.32 6.45
C MET A 214 -13.47 -11.68 7.73
N GLY A 215 -14.62 -12.33 7.59
CA GLY A 215 -15.47 -12.67 8.73
C GLY A 215 -16.03 -11.45 9.49
N GLY A 216 -16.20 -10.31 8.81
CA GLY A 216 -16.68 -9.05 9.40
C GLY A 216 -15.62 -8.24 10.16
N VAL A 217 -14.33 -8.59 10.00
CA VAL A 217 -13.20 -7.85 10.57
C VAL A 217 -12.38 -7.26 9.42
N GLY A 218 -12.11 -5.95 9.47
CA GLY A 218 -11.26 -5.26 8.50
C GLY A 218 -9.83 -5.83 8.48
N GLN A 219 -9.10 -5.63 7.38
CA GLN A 219 -7.77 -6.22 7.21
C GLN A 219 -6.77 -5.19 6.69
N TYR A 220 -5.66 -5.07 7.39
CA TYR A 220 -4.49 -4.30 6.98
C TYR A 220 -3.67 -5.10 5.98
N GLN A 221 -3.07 -4.42 5.00
CA GLN A 221 -2.01 -5.02 4.19
C GLN A 221 -0.67 -4.68 4.83
N VAL A 222 0.05 -5.69 5.32
CA VAL A 222 1.29 -5.54 6.09
C VAL A 222 2.46 -6.10 5.29
N LEU A 223 3.48 -5.28 5.09
CA LEU A 223 4.76 -5.65 4.47
C LEU A 223 5.73 -6.13 5.56
N PHE A 224 6.23 -7.35 5.42
CA PHE A 224 7.26 -7.93 6.27
C PHE A 224 8.65 -7.82 5.64
N TRP A 225 9.68 -7.93 6.47
CA TRP A 225 11.07 -7.81 6.04
C TRP A 225 11.49 -8.89 5.04
N ASP A 226 10.88 -10.06 5.04
CA ASP A 226 11.09 -11.08 4.00
C ASP A 226 10.54 -10.70 2.62
N GLY A 227 9.84 -9.55 2.51
CA GLY A 227 9.21 -9.05 1.30
C GLY A 227 7.78 -9.55 1.09
N SER A 228 7.25 -10.37 2.00
CA SER A 228 5.87 -10.83 1.92
C SER A 228 4.90 -9.70 2.31
N VAL A 229 3.78 -9.61 1.58
CA VAL A 229 2.66 -8.71 1.91
C VAL A 229 1.47 -9.58 2.27
N ARG A 230 1.09 -9.56 3.55
CA ARG A 230 0.04 -10.40 4.10
C ARG A 230 -1.08 -9.56 4.71
N ARG A 231 -2.25 -10.18 4.86
CA ARG A 231 -3.41 -9.53 5.47
C ARG A 231 -3.42 -9.81 6.97
N VAL A 232 -3.63 -8.77 7.76
CA VAL A 232 -3.66 -8.87 9.22
C VAL A 232 -4.95 -8.25 9.70
N GLY A 233 -5.65 -8.97 10.58
CA GLY A 233 -6.92 -8.52 11.11
C GLY A 233 -6.80 -7.20 11.86
N GLU A 234 -7.78 -6.32 11.66
CA GLU A 234 -7.92 -5.07 12.38
C GLU A 234 -7.91 -5.30 13.90
N ASN A 235 -8.58 -6.34 14.36
CA ASN A 235 -8.58 -6.73 15.76
C ASN A 235 -7.20 -7.05 16.32
N VAL A 236 -6.23 -7.44 15.49
CA VAL A 236 -4.83 -7.67 15.90
C VAL A 236 -4.05 -6.37 15.88
N MET A 237 -4.22 -5.56 14.83
CA MET A 237 -3.56 -4.26 14.67
C MET A 237 -4.07 -3.18 15.65
N ARG A 238 -5.33 -3.31 16.08
CA ARG A 238 -6.05 -2.36 16.96
C ARG A 238 -6.34 -2.94 18.36
N ASP A 239 -5.79 -4.10 18.73
CA ASP A 239 -6.04 -4.68 20.06
C ASP A 239 -5.42 -3.81 21.18
N PRO A 240 -6.22 -3.18 22.07
CA PRO A 240 -5.68 -2.44 23.20
C PRO A 240 -5.21 -3.36 24.35
N ALA A 241 -5.63 -4.64 24.38
CA ALA A 241 -5.18 -5.63 25.36
C ALA A 241 -3.79 -6.18 25.02
N VAL A 242 -3.37 -6.04 23.76
CA VAL A 242 -1.97 -6.14 23.39
C VAL A 242 -1.35 -4.79 23.75
N GLY A 243 -0.49 -4.75 24.78
CA GLY A 243 0.08 -3.52 25.31
C GLY A 243 0.89 -2.68 24.29
N PRO A 244 1.52 -1.56 24.70
CA PRO A 244 2.00 -0.39 23.92
C PRO A 244 2.64 -0.61 22.53
N ASP A 245 3.07 -1.81 22.23
CA ASP A 245 3.89 -2.27 21.12
C ASP A 245 3.09 -3.09 20.06
N ALA A 246 1.76 -3.07 20.14
CA ALA A 246 0.84 -4.01 19.48
C ALA A 246 0.86 -4.00 17.95
N ALA A 247 0.85 -2.82 17.31
CA ALA A 247 0.90 -2.68 15.85
C ALA A 247 2.10 -3.44 15.21
N TRP A 248 3.12 -3.75 16.01
CA TRP A 248 4.37 -4.39 15.59
C TRP A 248 4.63 -5.75 16.24
N LYS A 249 3.76 -6.16 17.17
CA LYS A 249 3.70 -7.53 17.69
C LYS A 249 3.13 -8.51 16.66
N VAL A 250 2.56 -7.97 15.58
CA VAL A 250 2.14 -8.72 14.42
C VAL A 250 3.30 -9.51 13.84
N SER A 251 3.18 -10.81 13.98
CA SER A 251 4.03 -11.80 13.34
C SER A 251 3.36 -12.30 12.07
N GLN A 252 4.15 -12.96 11.24
CA GLN A 252 3.61 -13.65 10.08
C GLN A 252 2.55 -14.71 10.46
N SER A 253 2.58 -15.29 11.66
CA SER A 253 1.55 -16.25 12.09
C SER A 253 0.20 -15.59 12.41
N ASP A 254 0.18 -14.29 12.71
CA ASP A 254 -1.07 -13.55 12.96
C ASP A 254 -1.75 -13.13 11.65
N ALA A 255 -1.03 -13.21 10.54
CA ALA A 255 -1.51 -12.85 9.23
C ALA A 255 -2.29 -13.99 8.57
N THR A 256 -3.46 -13.69 8.02
CA THR A 256 -4.21 -14.64 7.20
C THR A 256 -3.61 -14.71 5.79
N GLY A 257 -3.53 -15.93 5.26
CA GLY A 257 -2.95 -16.24 3.95
C GLY A 257 -3.89 -15.96 2.80
#